data_AF-A0A9D6F0L8-F1
#
_entry.id   AF-A0A9D6F0L8-F1
#
_cell.length_a   1.000
_cell.length_b   1.000
_cell.length_c   1.000
_cell.angle_alpha   90.00
_cell.angle_beta   90.00
_cell.angle_gamma   90.00
#
_symmetry.space_group_name_H-M   'P 1'
#
loop_
_entity.id
_entity.type
_entity.pdbx_description
1 polymer ?
#
loop_
_entity_poly.entity_id
_entity_poly.type
_entity_poly.pdbx_seq_one_letter_code
_entity_poly.pdbx_strand_id
1 'polypeptide(L)'
;MSVIENTNSCQISYALIRQAMEGEPYTMQLAGNDGPIVEEAVNQGIDGHLEACFCPDRGDRFEWVGGKLHCIVSKASFPTLIRRLYEVEDEEGEAARLADDMLRVLGINEYGRLVGREALGLD
;
A
#
# COMPACT_ATOMS: atom_id res chain seq x y z
N MET A 1 12.47 13.61 4.10
CA MET A 1 11.02 13.37 3.97
C MET A 1 10.88 12.20 3.03
N SER A 2 10.31 11.07 3.47
CA SER A 2 10.18 9.87 2.63
C SER A 2 9.07 10.07 1.60
N VAL A 3 9.39 9.78 0.34
CA VAL A 3 8.49 9.87 -0.81
C VAL A 3 8.50 8.54 -1.56
N ILE A 4 7.39 8.20 -2.21
CA ILE A 4 7.30 7.13 -3.21
C ILE A 4 7.11 7.77 -4.59
N GLU A 5 7.50 7.06 -5.63
CA GLU A 5 7.19 7.40 -7.02
C GLU A 5 6.18 6.38 -7.55
N ASN A 6 5.06 6.85 -8.10
CA ASN A 6 4.05 5.97 -8.70
C ASN A 6 4.33 5.66 -10.17
N THR A 7 3.45 4.89 -10.82
CA THR A 7 3.57 4.52 -12.24
C THR A 7 3.60 5.70 -13.21
N ASN A 8 3.13 6.88 -12.81
CA ASN A 8 3.17 8.12 -13.61
C ASN A 8 4.35 9.03 -13.24
N SER A 9 5.37 8.50 -12.56
CA SER A 9 6.52 9.25 -12.05
C SER A 9 6.15 10.46 -11.17
N CYS A 10 5.01 10.39 -10.48
CA CYS A 10 4.57 11.42 -9.55
C CYS A 10 5.05 11.08 -8.15
N GLN A 11 5.62 12.07 -7.46
CA GLN A 11 6.10 11.92 -6.09
C GLN A 11 4.96 12.07 -5.08
N ILE A 12 4.81 11.07 -4.22
CA ILE A 12 3.80 11.04 -3.17
C ILE A 12 4.49 10.94 -1.82
N SER A 13 4.25 11.90 -0.92
CA SER A 13 4.88 11.87 0.41
C SER A 13 4.18 10.87 1.34
N TYR A 14 4.95 10.27 2.25
CA TYR A 14 4.38 9.43 3.31
C TYR A 14 3.36 10.21 4.17
N ALA A 15 3.58 11.52 4.34
CA ALA A 15 2.67 12.39 5.08
C ALA A 15 1.30 12.50 4.38
N LEU A 16 1.28 12.62 3.05
CA LEU A 16 0.03 12.67 2.27
C LEU A 16 -0.74 11.36 2.37
N ILE A 17 -0.06 10.22 2.23
CA ILE A 17 -0.69 8.89 2.37
C ILE A 17 -1.29 8.75 3.76
N ARG A 18 -0.53 9.10 4.80
CA ARG A 18 -0.98 9.11 6.20
C ARG A 18 -2.17 10.05 6.44
N GLN A 19 -2.21 11.18 5.75
CA GLN A 19 -3.34 12.11 5.81
C GLN A 19 -4.58 11.47 5.18
N ALA A 20 -4.43 10.83 4.02
CA ALA A 20 -5.51 10.18 3.28
C ALA A 20 -6.14 8.97 4.03
N MET A 21 -5.40 8.36 4.95
CA MET A 21 -5.91 7.29 5.82
C MET A 21 -6.80 7.80 6.98
N GLU A 22 -6.93 9.11 7.16
CA GLU A 22 -7.82 9.73 8.17
C GLU A 22 -7.62 9.28 9.63
N GLY A 23 -6.51 8.63 9.94
CA GLY A 23 -6.21 8.13 11.29
C GLY A 23 -6.54 6.65 11.51
N GLU A 24 -7.21 6.02 10.55
CA GLU A 24 -7.59 4.61 10.62
C GLU A 24 -6.55 3.70 9.94
N PRO A 25 -6.42 2.43 10.36
CA PRO A 25 -5.62 1.45 9.63
C PRO A 25 -6.26 1.13 8.28
N TYR A 26 -5.43 0.80 7.29
CA TYR A 26 -5.89 0.31 6.00
C TYR A 26 -6.26 -1.18 6.12
N THR A 27 -7.51 -1.51 5.83
CA THR A 27 -8.01 -2.89 5.89
C THR A 27 -8.40 -3.40 4.50
N MET A 28 -7.96 -4.60 4.14
CA MET A 28 -8.29 -5.21 2.85
C MET A 28 -8.35 -6.73 2.92
N GLN A 29 -9.02 -7.33 1.93
CA GLN A 29 -9.03 -8.77 1.67
C GLN A 29 -8.65 -8.99 0.22
N LEU A 30 -7.55 -9.71 0.00
CA LEU A 30 -7.00 -9.98 -1.31
C LEU A 30 -7.29 -11.42 -1.72
N ALA A 31 -7.62 -11.61 -2.99
CA ALA A 31 -7.90 -12.91 -3.59
C ALA A 31 -7.07 -13.08 -4.86
N GLY A 32 -6.89 -14.33 -5.31
CA GLY A 32 -6.08 -14.59 -6.50
C GLY A 32 -4.61 -14.22 -6.28
N ASN A 33 -4.01 -13.56 -7.27
CA ASN A 33 -2.57 -13.26 -7.29
C ASN A 33 -2.15 -12.06 -6.42
N ASP A 34 -3.10 -11.22 -5.98
CA ASP A 34 -2.78 -10.05 -5.15
C ASP A 34 -2.23 -10.46 -3.77
N GLY A 35 -2.73 -11.57 -3.22
CA GLY A 35 -2.31 -12.09 -1.92
C GLY A 35 -0.81 -12.44 -1.89
N PRO A 36 -0.33 -13.31 -2.79
CA PRO A 36 1.09 -13.63 -2.89
C PRO A 36 1.98 -12.41 -3.16
N ILE A 37 1.53 -11.46 -3.99
CA ILE A 37 2.26 -10.21 -4.27
C ILE A 37 2.48 -9.39 -2.98
N VAL A 38 1.43 -9.20 -2.18
CA VAL A 38 1.55 -8.49 -0.90
C VAL A 38 2.42 -9.27 0.09
N GLU A 39 2.30 -10.60 0.13
CA GLU A 39 3.13 -11.43 0.99
C GLU A 39 4.62 -11.31 0.63
N GLU A 40 4.96 -11.27 -0.65
CA GLU A 40 6.32 -11.01 -1.12
C GLU A 40 6.82 -9.64 -0.67
N ALA A 41 6.07 -8.56 -0.92
CA ALA A 41 6.43 -7.22 -0.48
C ALA A 41 6.62 -7.13 1.05
N VAL A 42 5.79 -7.84 1.81
CA VAL A 42 5.87 -7.88 3.28
C VAL A 42 7.11 -8.62 3.78
N ASN A 43 7.44 -9.74 3.16
CA ASN A 43 8.50 -10.65 3.62
C ASN A 43 9.93 -10.22 3.24
N GLN A 44 10.11 -9.08 2.57
CA GLN A 44 11.44 -8.52 2.27
C GLN A 44 12.28 -8.12 3.51
N GLY A 45 11.75 -8.23 4.73
CA GLY A 45 12.50 -7.99 5.97
C GLY A 45 12.65 -6.50 6.30
N ILE A 46 13.80 -6.09 6.88
CA ILE A 46 14.18 -4.67 7.05
C ILE A 46 14.96 -4.26 5.81
N ASP A 47 14.45 -3.28 5.06
CA ASP A 47 15.03 -2.87 3.77
C ASP A 47 16.15 -1.83 3.92
N GLY A 48 16.71 -1.36 2.80
CA GLY A 48 17.76 -0.33 2.75
C GLY A 48 17.34 1.04 3.31
N HIS A 49 16.04 1.24 3.56
CA HIS A 49 15.50 2.41 4.25
C HIS A 49 15.35 2.18 5.76
N LEU A 50 15.74 1.01 6.27
CA LEU A 50 15.58 0.55 7.66
C LEU A 50 14.12 0.53 8.13
N GLU A 51 13.18 0.39 7.20
CA GLU A 51 11.76 0.35 7.50
C GLU A 51 11.22 -1.08 7.33
N ALA A 52 10.25 -1.46 8.17
CA ALA A 52 9.49 -2.69 8.05
C ALA A 52 8.02 -2.34 7.80
N CYS A 53 7.36 -3.05 6.88
CA CYS A 53 5.92 -2.89 6.63
C CYS A 53 5.05 -3.88 7.42
N PHE A 54 5.67 -4.82 8.15
CA PHE A 54 4.99 -5.67 9.14
C PHE A 54 5.55 -5.44 10.54
N CYS A 55 4.76 -4.78 11.38
CA CYS A 55 5.05 -4.53 12.78
C CYS A 55 3.80 -4.82 13.63
N PRO A 56 3.70 -6.03 14.22
CA PRO A 56 2.56 -6.40 15.07
C PRO A 56 2.26 -5.42 16.21
N ASP A 57 3.29 -4.80 16.79
CA ASP A 57 3.15 -3.80 17.86
C ASP A 57 2.40 -2.53 17.41
N ARG A 58 2.34 -2.27 16.10
CA ARG A 58 1.55 -1.19 15.49
C ARG A 58 0.13 -1.63 15.10
N GLY A 59 -0.20 -2.91 15.29
CA GLY A 59 -1.47 -3.51 14.89
C GLY A 59 -1.49 -4.07 13.47
N ASP A 60 -0.33 -4.19 12.80
CA ASP A 60 -0.25 -4.79 11.48
C ASP A 60 -0.58 -6.30 11.55
N ARG A 61 -1.39 -6.80 10.62
CA ARG A 61 -1.77 -8.22 10.49
C ARG A 61 -1.85 -8.62 9.03
N PHE A 62 -1.31 -9.78 8.69
CA PHE A 62 -1.39 -10.40 7.37
C PHE A 62 -1.68 -11.89 7.58
N GLU A 63 -2.91 -12.32 7.31
CA GLU A 63 -3.37 -13.67 7.65
C GLU A 63 -4.14 -14.31 6.49
N TRP A 64 -3.75 -15.51 6.09
CA TRP A 64 -4.47 -16.30 5.10
C TRP A 64 -5.70 -16.98 5.72
N VAL A 65 -6.90 -16.60 5.28
CA VAL A 65 -8.18 -17.17 5.74
C VAL A 65 -8.99 -17.61 4.52
N GLY A 66 -9.26 -18.91 4.40
CA GLY A 66 -10.11 -19.44 3.33
C GLY A 66 -9.60 -19.14 1.91
N GLY A 67 -8.27 -19.11 1.70
CA GLY A 67 -7.67 -18.82 0.40
C GLY A 67 -7.62 -17.33 0.03
N LYS A 68 -7.89 -16.43 0.99
CA LYS A 68 -7.74 -14.98 0.85
C LYS A 68 -6.75 -14.46 1.87
N LEU A 69 -5.97 -13.45 1.49
CA LEU A 69 -5.09 -12.75 2.41
C LEU A 69 -5.86 -11.59 3.04
N HIS A 70 -6.03 -11.63 4.36
CA HIS A 70 -6.63 -10.57 5.15
C HIS A 70 -5.53 -9.67 5.70
N CYS A 71 -5.59 -8.39 5.37
CA CYS A 71 -4.58 -7.42 5.79
C CYS A 71 -5.20 -6.32 6.65
N ILE A 72 -4.54 -5.99 7.75
CA ILE A 72 -4.73 -4.77 8.53
C ILE A 72 -3.37 -4.10 8.58
N VAL A 73 -3.25 -2.89 8.04
CA VAL A 73 -1.97 -2.20 7.93
C VAL A 73 -2.10 -0.85 8.62
N SER A 74 -1.27 -0.64 9.64
CA SER A 74 -1.25 0.60 10.40
C SER A 74 -0.86 1.78 9.51
N LYS A 75 -1.32 2.96 9.90
CA LYS A 75 -0.93 4.24 9.29
C LYS A 75 0.58 4.47 9.22
N ALA A 76 1.33 3.90 10.15
CA ALA A 76 2.79 4.01 10.16
C ALA A 76 3.43 3.14 9.08
N SER A 77 2.95 1.90 8.92
CA SER A 77 3.52 0.87 8.04
C SER A 77 3.00 0.94 6.59
N PHE A 78 1.80 1.49 6.37
CA PHE A 78 1.16 1.49 5.05
C PHE A 78 1.96 2.20 3.95
N PRO A 79 2.56 3.41 4.15
CA PRO A 79 3.41 4.00 3.12
C PRO A 79 4.62 3.15 2.74
N THR A 80 5.16 2.39 3.71
CA THR A 80 6.26 1.45 3.47
C THR A 80 5.77 0.25 2.65
N LEU A 81 4.57 -0.28 2.91
CA LEU A 81 3.96 -1.32 2.06
C LEU A 81 3.80 -0.84 0.62
N ILE A 82 3.26 0.36 0.41
CA ILE A 82 3.06 0.91 -0.94
C ILE A 82 4.40 1.07 -1.66
N ARG A 83 5.44 1.61 -0.98
CA ARG A 83 6.79 1.69 -1.55
C ARG A 83 7.26 0.32 -2.02
N ARG A 84 7.13 -0.70 -1.18
CA ARG A 84 7.61 -2.05 -1.49
C ARG A 84 6.87 -2.68 -2.65
N LEU A 85 5.58 -2.45 -2.78
CA LEU A 85 4.81 -2.91 -3.94
C LEU A 85 5.34 -2.31 -5.26
N TYR A 86 5.82 -1.07 -5.25
CA TYR A 86 6.52 -0.50 -6.42
C TYR A 86 7.95 -1.03 -6.63
N GLU A 87 8.55 -1.64 -5.60
CA GLU A 87 9.89 -2.24 -5.64
C GLU A 87 9.85 -3.76 -5.95
N VAL A 88 8.67 -4.38 -5.97
CA VAL A 88 8.53 -5.78 -6.39
C VAL A 88 8.86 -5.87 -7.88
N GLU A 89 9.84 -6.70 -8.22
CA GLU A 89 10.21 -6.99 -9.59
C GLU A 89 9.22 -8.00 -10.18
N ASP A 90 8.13 -7.50 -10.76
CA ASP A 90 7.16 -8.33 -11.47
C ASP A 90 7.05 -7.93 -12.94
N GLU A 91 7.16 -8.90 -13.85
CA GLU A 91 7.22 -8.65 -15.31
C GLU A 91 5.93 -8.03 -15.86
N GLU A 92 4.80 -8.25 -15.19
CA GLU A 92 3.47 -7.83 -15.64
C GLU A 92 3.01 -6.49 -15.04
N GLY A 93 3.80 -5.89 -14.14
CA GLY A 93 3.46 -4.69 -13.37
C GLY A 93 2.19 -4.82 -12.51
N GLU A 94 1.84 -6.03 -12.08
CA GLU A 94 0.73 -6.31 -11.15
C GLU A 94 0.93 -5.64 -9.80
N ALA A 95 2.15 -5.66 -9.24
CA ALA A 95 2.40 -5.09 -7.92
C ALA A 95 2.28 -3.56 -7.93
N ALA A 96 2.80 -2.91 -8.97
CA ALA A 96 2.68 -1.47 -9.17
C ALA A 96 1.22 -1.03 -9.38
N ARG A 97 0.45 -1.79 -10.16
CA ARG A 97 -1.00 -1.54 -10.36
C ARG A 97 -1.78 -1.70 -9.05
N LEU A 98 -1.46 -2.73 -8.27
CA LEU A 98 -2.08 -2.95 -6.97
C LEU A 98 -1.78 -1.79 -6.00
N ALA A 99 -0.55 -1.26 -6.01
CA ALA A 99 -0.18 -0.07 -5.25
C ALA A 99 -0.98 1.18 -5.67
N ASP A 100 -1.14 1.41 -6.98
CA ASP A 100 -1.95 2.51 -7.52
C ASP A 100 -3.42 2.38 -7.10
N ASP A 101 -3.99 1.17 -7.18
CA ASP A 101 -5.38 0.92 -6.77
C ASP A 101 -5.60 1.16 -5.28
N MET A 102 -4.65 0.75 -4.42
CA MET A 102 -4.70 1.05 -3.00
C MET A 102 -4.68 2.56 -2.71
N LEU A 103 -3.83 3.32 -3.40
CA LEU A 103 -3.78 4.78 -3.30
C LEU A 103 -5.07 5.43 -3.82
N ARG A 104 -5.64 4.90 -4.90
CA ARG A 104 -6.93 5.33 -5.45
C ARG A 104 -8.06 5.15 -4.44
N VAL A 105 -8.11 4.01 -3.75
CA VAL A 105 -9.11 3.74 -2.68
C VAL A 105 -9.01 4.74 -1.53
N LEU A 106 -7.82 5.29 -1.27
CA LEU A 106 -7.60 6.38 -0.30
C LEU A 106 -7.96 7.77 -0.83
N GLY A 107 -8.42 7.90 -2.08
CA GLY A 107 -8.72 9.21 -2.67
C GLY A 107 -7.51 9.92 -3.27
N ILE A 108 -6.38 9.23 -3.46
CA ILE A 108 -5.20 9.77 -4.14
C ILE A 108 -5.29 9.42 -5.62
N ASN A 109 -5.25 10.42 -6.50
CA ASN A 109 -5.33 10.19 -7.94
C ASN A 109 -3.98 9.78 -8.55
N GLU A 110 -4.01 9.45 -9.84
CA GLU A 110 -2.84 9.02 -10.63
C GLU A 110 -1.72 10.06 -10.72
N TYR A 111 -2.02 11.33 -10.41
CA TYR A 111 -1.05 12.43 -10.34
C TYR A 111 -0.47 12.63 -8.92
N GLY A 112 -0.71 11.71 -8.00
CA GLY A 112 -0.21 11.76 -6.63
C GLY A 112 -0.90 12.80 -5.74
N ARG A 113 -2.11 13.25 -6.11
CA ARG A 113 -2.87 14.28 -5.36
C ARG A 113 -4.02 13.65 -4.59
N LEU A 114 -4.16 14.02 -3.32
CA LEU A 114 -5.34 13.70 -2.52
C LEU A 114 -6.51 14.57 -3.02
N VAL A 115 -7.47 13.95 -3.70
CA VAL A 115 -8.67 14.60 -4.27
C VAL A 115 -9.96 14.12 -3.64
N GLY A 116 -9.90 13.08 -2.79
CA GLY A 116 -11.07 12.47 -2.16
C GLY A 116 -11.69 11.37 -3.02
N ARG A 117 -12.47 10.48 -2.38
CA ARG A 117 -13.06 9.30 -2.99
C ARG A 117 -14.18 9.64 -3.99
N GLU A 118 -15.04 10.59 -3.65
CA GLU A 118 -16.08 11.14 -4.53
C GLU A 118 -15.52 11.59 -5.88
N ALA A 119 -14.40 12.33 -5.89
CA ALA A 119 -13.76 12.83 -7.11
C ALA A 119 -13.21 11.71 -8.02
N LEU A 120 -13.01 10.51 -7.47
CA LEU A 120 -12.55 9.32 -8.18
C LEU A 120 -13.70 8.35 -8.55
N GLY A 121 -14.94 8.69 -8.21
CA GLY A 121 -16.14 7.90 -8.46
C GLY A 121 -16.23 6.64 -7.59
N LEU A 122 -15.78 6.70 -6.33
CA LEU A 122 -15.71 5.56 -5.40
C LEU A 122 -16.76 5.56 -4.28
N ASP A 123 -17.65 6.57 -4.26
CA ASP A 123 -18.72 6.75 -3.26
C ASP A 123 -20.12 6.64 -3.89
#